data_AF-A0A1I4HKH6-F1
#
_entry.id   AF-A0A1I4HKH6-F1
#
_cell.length_a   1.000
_cell.length_b   1.000
_cell.length_c   1.000
_cell.angle_alpha   90.00
_cell.angle_beta   90.00
_cell.angle_gamma   90.00
#
_symmetry.space_group_name_H-M   'P 1'
#
loop_
_entity.id
_entity.type
_entity.pdbx_description
1 polymer ?
#
loop_
_entity_poly.entity_id
_entity_poly.type
_entity_poly.pdbx_seq_one_letter_code
_entity_poly.pdbx_strand_id
1 'polypeptide(L)' 'MSETRETRSAPLGLRILPSVKKALEEAAAEDHRPVASYVEKLLTEHLKAKGYLK' A
#
# COMPACT_ATOMS: atom_id res chain seq x y z
N MET A 1 15.25 -8.27 -22.50
CA MET A 1 14.14 -7.56 -21.81
C MET A 1 14.62 -7.35 -20.39
N SER A 2 14.90 -6.11 -20.01
CA SER A 2 15.54 -5.80 -18.73
C SER A 2 14.56 -6.08 -17.59
N GLU A 3 14.77 -7.18 -16.87
CA GLU A 3 14.10 -7.44 -15.59
C GLU A 3 14.64 -6.45 -14.57
N THR A 4 13.96 -5.31 -14.43
CA THR A 4 14.18 -4.41 -13.31
C THR A 4 13.73 -5.14 -12.05
N ARG A 5 14.65 -5.82 -11.36
CA ARG A 5 14.37 -6.40 -10.05
C ARG A 5 13.84 -5.27 -9.16
N GLU A 6 12.58 -5.35 -8.75
CA GLU A 6 11.93 -4.45 -7.79
C GLU A 6 12.63 -4.59 -6.42
N THR A 7 13.85 -4.06 -6.31
CA THR A 7 14.71 -4.26 -5.14
C THR A 7 14.62 -3.08 -4.17
N ARG A 8 13.89 -2.02 -4.53
CA ARG A 8 13.77 -0.79 -3.74
C ARG A 8 12.35 -0.25 -3.79
N SER A 9 11.78 -0.01 -2.61
CA SER A 9 10.50 0.69 -2.45
C SER A 9 10.65 2.15 -2.90
N ALA A 10 9.76 2.62 -3.78
CA ALA A 10 9.65 4.04 -4.12
C ALA A 10 8.76 4.75 -3.07
N PRO A 11 9.16 5.92 -2.55
CA PRO A 11 8.36 6.63 -1.54
C PRO A 11 7.04 7.13 -2.14
N LEU A 12 5.91 6.80 -1.52
CA LEU A 12 4.59 7.31 -1.88
C LEU A 12 4.17 8.42 -0.92
N GLY A 13 4.34 9.68 -1.32
CA GLY A 13 3.90 10.84 -0.54
C GLY A 13 2.42 11.13 -0.74
N LEU A 14 1.56 10.65 0.17
CA LEU A 14 0.11 10.91 0.13
C LEU A 14 -0.32 11.89 1.23
N ARG A 15 -1.20 12.84 0.89
CA ARG A 15 -1.95 13.62 1.88
C ARG A 15 -3.34 13.03 2.01
N ILE A 16 -3.69 12.63 3.22
CA ILE A 16 -5.01 12.09 3.57
C ILE A 16 -5.61 12.90 4.70
N LEU A 17 -6.93 12.84 4.82
CA LEU A 17 -7.62 13.46 5.94
C LEU A 17 -7.22 12.78 7.26
N PRO A 18 -7.19 13.52 8.39
CA PRO A 18 -6.85 12.93 9.69
C PRO A 18 -7.78 11.78 10.10
N SER A 19 -9.06 11.86 9.75
CA SER A 19 -10.05 10.79 9.99
C SER A 19 -9.68 9.50 9.25
N VAL A 20 -9.24 9.62 7.99
CA VAL A 20 -8.79 8.49 7.18
C VAL A 20 -7.49 7.91 7.74
N LYS A 21 -6.55 8.77 8.17
CA LYS A 21 -5.31 8.31 8.80
C LYS A 21 -5.58 7.46 10.04
N LYS A 22 -6.48 7.92 10.92
CA LYS A 22 -6.82 7.21 12.15
C LYS A 22 -7.44 5.83 11.84
N ALA A 23 -8.43 5.78 10.95
CA ALA A 23 -9.04 4.53 10.53
C ALA A 23 -8.04 3.56 9.88
N LEU A 24 -7.08 4.10 9.12
CA LEU A 24 -6.00 3.32 8.52
C LEU A 24 -5.04 2.75 9.58
N GLU A 25 -4.71 3.52 10.61
CA GLU A 25 -3.89 3.07 11.74
C GLU A 25 -4.59 1.95 12.53
N GLU A 26 -5.89 2.08 12.76
CA GLU A 26 -6.71 1.04 13.41
C GLU A 26 -6.75 -0.25 12.59
N ALA A 27 -7.09 -0.16 11.29
CA ALA A 27 -7.15 -1.33 10.41
C ALA A 27 -5.79 -2.03 10.24
N ALA A 28 -4.70 -1.25 10.17
CA ALA A 28 -3.35 -1.81 10.09
C ALA A 28 -2.96 -2.55 11.38
N ALA A 29 -3.36 -2.01 12.55
CA ALA A 29 -3.15 -2.67 13.83
C ALA A 29 -3.92 -4.00 13.94
N GLU A 30 -5.15 -4.06 13.44
CA GLU A 30 -5.95 -5.29 13.37
C GLU A 30 -5.33 -6.36 12.43
N ASP A 31 -4.72 -5.96 11.30
CA ASP A 31 -4.01 -6.87 10.39
C ASP A 31 -2.61 -7.26 10.91
N HIS A 32 -2.20 -6.76 12.09
CA HIS A 32 -0.86 -6.92 12.69
C HIS A 32 0.29 -6.45 11.77
N ARG A 33 0.06 -5.41 10.97
CA ARG A 33 1.04 -4.87 10.01
C ARG A 33 1.28 -3.38 10.23
N PRO A 34 2.47 -2.87 9.88
CA PRO A 34 2.66 -1.43 9.80
C PRO A 34 1.78 -0.85 8.70
N VAL A 35 1.32 0.39 8.91
CA VAL A 35 0.45 1.13 7.98
C VAL A 35 0.97 1.09 6.55
N ALA A 36 2.29 1.24 6.35
CA ALA A 36 2.90 1.20 5.03
C ALA A 36 2.65 -0.13 4.30
N SER A 37 2.87 -1.27 4.98
CA SER A 37 2.65 -2.60 4.40
C SER A 37 1.17 -2.91 4.21
N TYR A 38 0.30 -2.41 5.08
CA TYR A 38 -1.15 -2.53 4.93
C TYR A 38 -1.63 -1.78 3.67
N VAL A 39 -1.17 -0.54 3.49
CA VAL A 39 -1.46 0.27 2.29
C VAL A 39 -0.90 -0.38 1.03
N GLU A 40 0.33 -0.88 1.06
CA GLU A 40 0.95 -1.56 -0.08
C GLU A 40 0.16 -2.80 -0.50
N LYS A 41 -0.29 -3.62 0.46
CA LYS A 41 -1.14 -4.78 0.20
C LYS A 41 -2.46 -4.36 -0.46
N LEU A 42 -3.19 -3.42 0.14
CA LEU A 42 -4.46 -2.93 -0.40
C LEU A 42 -4.32 -2.34 -1.81
N LEU A 43 -3.27 -1.55 -2.05
CA LEU A 43 -2.98 -1.00 -3.37
C LEU A 43 -2.66 -2.11 -4.37
N THR A 44 -1.82 -3.06 -3.99
CA THR A 44 -1.44 -4.20 -4.84
C THR A 44 -2.65 -5.03 -5.22
N GLU A 45 -3.49 -5.39 -4.25
CA GLU A 45 -4.72 -6.16 -4.50
C GLU A 45 -5.70 -5.39 -5.40
N HIS A 46 -5.91 -4.11 -5.14
CA HIS A 46 -6.79 -3.25 -5.95
C HIS A 46 -6.27 -3.07 -7.38
N LEU A 47 -4.97 -2.83 -7.56
CA LEU A 47 -4.35 -2.67 -8.87
C LEU A 47 -4.33 -3.99 -9.66
N LYS A 48 -4.13 -5.13 -8.99
CA LYS A 48 -4.28 -6.47 -9.60
C LYS A 48 -5.70 -6.74 -10.02
N ALA A 49 -6.68 -6.47 -9.14
CA ALA A 49 -8.10 -6.65 -9.44
C ALA A 49 -8.55 -5.81 -10.64
N LYS A 50 -7.96 -4.63 -10.83
CA LYS A 50 -8.22 -3.75 -11.99
C LYS A 50 -7.35 -4.05 -13.21
N GLY A 51 -6.41 -4.98 -13.13
CA GLY A 51 -5.52 -5.37 -14.23
C GLY A 51 -4.39 -4.38 -14.52
N TYR A 52 -4.12 -3.42 -13.63
CA TYR A 52 -2.99 -2.48 -13.74
C TYR A 52 -1.67 -3.08 -13.29
N LEU A 53 -1.72 -4.10 -12.43
CA LEU A 53 -0.56 -4.82 -11.93
C LEU A 53 -0.77 -6.31 -12.25
N LYS A 54 0.20 -6.94 -12.93
CA LYS A 54 0.16 -8.36 -13.33
C LYS A 54 1.10 -9.17 -12.47
#